data_AF-A0A846HLV1-F1
#
_entry.id   AF-A0A846HLV1-F1
#
_cell.length_a   1.000
_cell.length_b   1.000
_cell.length_c   1.000
_cell.angle_alpha   90.00
_cell.angle_beta   90.00
_cell.angle_gamma   90.00
#
_symmetry.space_group_name_H-M   'P 1'
#
loop_
_entity.id
_entity.type
_entity.pdbx_description
1 polymer ?
#
loop_
_entity_poly.entity_id
_entity_poly.type
_entity_poly.pdbx_seq_one_letter_code
_entity_poly.pdbx_strand_id
1 'polypeptide(L)' 'MILGINTEEVDGYFLLNGRLSYALPMLADGSEVFLALENLTNTDYEYRPDYPMPGTTAMLGVNLALR' A
#
# COMPACT_ATOMS: atom_id res chain seq x y z
N MET A 1 -4.96 -15.48 38.66
CA MET A 1 -5.24 -14.59 37.51
C MET A 1 -4.11 -13.59 37.46
N ILE A 2 -3.20 -13.69 36.47
CA ILE A 2 -2.13 -12.71 36.27
C ILE A 2 -2.70 -11.67 35.32
N LEU A 3 -2.74 -10.41 35.76
CA LEU A 3 -3.11 -9.29 34.90
C LEU A 3 -1.94 -9.01 33.96
N GLY A 4 -2.13 -9.22 32.66
CA GLY A 4 -1.16 -8.81 31.65
C GLY A 4 -1.27 -7.30 31.43
N ILE A 5 -0.17 -6.59 31.66
CA ILE A 5 -0.04 -5.17 31.31
C ILE A 5 0.52 -5.08 29.90
N ASN A 6 -0.23 -4.44 29.00
CA ASN A 6 0.27 -4.11 27.67
C ASN A 6 1.04 -2.79 27.78
N THR A 7 2.36 -2.85 27.56
CA THR A 7 3.27 -1.70 27.63
C THR A 7 3.78 -1.27 26.27
N GLU A 8 3.34 -1.93 25.20
CA GLU A 8 3.81 -1.65 23.85
C GLU A 8 2.79 -0.79 23.10
N GLU A 9 3.27 0.28 22.50
CA GLU A 9 2.48 1.26 21.76
C GLU A 9 3.21 1.59 20.46
N VAL A 10 2.44 1.92 19.41
CA VAL A 10 2.96 2.49 18.17
C VAL A 10 2.31 3.84 17.97
N ASP A 11 3.05 4.79 17.41
CA ASP A 11 2.55 6.14 17.17
C ASP A 11 1.42 6.16 16.14
N GLY A 12 0.53 7.13 16.27
CA GLY A 12 -0.46 7.43 15.24
C GLY A 12 0.21 8.01 13.98
N TYR A 13 -0.15 7.49 12.81
CA TYR A 13 0.44 7.92 11.53
C TYR A 13 -0.62 8.21 10.48
N PHE A 14 -0.22 8.97 9.46
CA PHE A 14 -1.01 9.24 8.26
C PHE A 14 -0.27 8.74 7.03
N LEU A 15 -0.99 8.03 6.14
CA LEU A 15 -0.48 7.52 4.89
C LEU A 15 -1.32 8.04 3.73
N LEU A 16 -0.63 8.48 2.68
CA LEU A 16 -1.22 8.81 1.40
C LEU A 16 -0.76 7.82 0.35
N ASN A 17 -1.71 7.11 -0.25
CA ASN A 17 -1.46 6.17 -1.34
C ASN A 17 -2.16 6.67 -2.61
N GLY A 18 -1.62 6.30 -3.77
CA GLY A 18 -2.13 6.72 -5.06
C GLY A 18 -2.04 5.62 -6.09
N ARG A 19 -3.05 5.52 -6.95
CA ARG A 19 -3.04 4.60 -8.09
C ARG A 19 -3.43 5.35 -9.35
N LEU A 20 -2.58 5.25 -10.37
CA LEU A 20 -2.81 5.75 -11.71
C LEU A 20 -3.07 4.56 -12.61
N SER A 21 -4.15 4.59 -13.38
CA SER A 21 -4.53 3.48 -14.25
C SER A 21 -4.93 4.00 -15.62
N TYR A 22 -4.49 3.29 -16.66
CA TYR A 22 -4.80 3.58 -18.04
C TYR A 22 -5.46 2.37 -18.69
N ALA A 23 -6.70 2.55 -19.13
CA ALA A 23 -7.46 1.50 -19.78
C ALA A 23 -6.85 1.15 -21.14
N LEU A 24 -6.79 -0.15 -21.43
CA LEU A 24 -6.30 -0.73 -22.67
C LEU A 24 -7.45 -1.45 -23.39
N PRO A 25 -8.50 -0.73 -23.85
CA PRO A 25 -9.67 -1.34 -24.47
C PRO A 25 -9.33 -2.09 -25.77
N MET A 26 -8.20 -1.76 -26.39
CA MET A 26 -7.66 -2.43 -27.58
C MET A 26 -7.15 -3.86 -27.32
N LEU A 27 -6.90 -4.27 -26.08
CA LEU A 27 -6.51 -5.65 -25.75
C LEU A 27 -7.75 -6.49 -25.40
N ALA A 28 -8.53 -6.03 -24.44
CA ALA A 28 -9.85 -6.55 -24.09
C ALA A 28 -10.56 -5.53 -23.20
N ASP A 29 -11.89 -5.48 -23.27
CA ASP A 29 -12.70 -4.63 -22.40
C ASP A 29 -12.42 -4.95 -20.93
N GLY A 30 -11.88 -3.95 -20.21
CA GLY A 30 -11.47 -4.08 -18.81
C GLY A 30 -9.97 -4.34 -18.57
N SER A 31 -9.16 -4.42 -19.63
CA SER A 31 -7.70 -4.47 -19.48
C SER A 31 -7.15 -3.08 -19.12
N GLU A 32 -6.08 -3.04 -18.31
CA GLU A 32 -5.44 -1.80 -17.89
C GLU A 32 -3.94 -2.00 -17.60
N VAL A 33 -3.18 -0.93 -17.74
CA VAL A 33 -1.87 -0.80 -17.10
C VAL A 33 -1.99 0.19 -15.94
N PHE A 34 -1.31 -0.07 -14.84
CA PHE A 34 -1.38 0.81 -13.67
C PHE A 34 -0.02 0.99 -13.00
N LEU A 35 0.11 2.14 -12.34
CA LEU A 35 1.17 2.48 -11.40
C LEU A 35 0.52 2.71 -10.04
N ALA A 36 0.86 1.89 -9.05
CA ALA A 36 0.50 2.09 -7.65
C ALA A 36 1.69 2.67 -6.89
N LEU A 37 1.43 3.68 -6.07
CA LEU A 37 2.38 4.38 -5.23
C LEU A 37 1.87 4.32 -3.79
N GLU A 38 2.65 3.72 -2.91
CA GLU A 38 2.31 3.60 -1.50
C GLU A 38 3.22 4.50 -0.67
N ASN A 39 2.69 5.03 0.42
CA ASN A 39 3.39 5.93 1.34
C ASN A 39 4.05 7.12 0.62
N LEU A 40 3.25 7.86 -0.16
CA LEU A 40 3.69 9.02 -0.96
C LEU A 40 4.31 10.15 -0.13
N THR A 41 3.95 10.24 1.14
CA THR A 41 4.52 11.20 2.09
C THR A 41 5.84 10.73 2.71
N ASN A 42 6.28 9.51 2.40
CA ASN A 42 7.43 8.85 3.00
C ASN A 42 7.39 8.92 4.54
N THR A 43 6.21 8.68 5.10
CA THR A 43 5.99 8.63 6.55
C THR A 43 6.73 7.43 7.12
N ASP A 44 7.55 7.64 8.16
CA ASP A 44 8.09 6.55 8.96
C ASP A 44 7.00 6.04 9.90
N TYR A 45 6.67 4.76 9.83
CA TYR A 45 5.59 4.18 10.63
C TYR A 45 5.77 2.69 10.87
N GLU A 46 5.07 2.20 11.90
CA GLU A 46 5.14 0.84 12.38
C GLU A 46 3.74 0.29 12.63
N TYR A 47 3.47 -0.95 12.17
CA TYR A 47 2.24 -1.66 12.57
C TYR A 47 2.43 -2.49 13.84
N ARG A 48 3.69 -2.75 14.20
CA ARG A 48 4.10 -3.48 15.39
C ARG A 48 5.35 -2.79 15.93
N PRO A 49 5.50 -2.71 17.26
CA PRO A 49 6.70 -2.16 17.88
C PRO A 49 7.95 -2.79 17.28
N ASP A 50 8.94 -1.94 16.99
CA ASP A 50 10.23 -2.31 16.41
C ASP A 50 10.15 -2.96 15.01
N TYR A 51 9.06 -2.70 14.27
CA TYR A 51 8.87 -3.20 12.91
C TYR A 51 8.58 -2.05 11.92
N PRO A 52 9.63 -1.30 11.52
CA PRO A 52 9.51 -0.20 10.56
C PRO A 52 9.04 -0.71 9.21
N MET A 53 7.98 -0.10 8.70
CA MET A 53 7.46 -0.37 7.37
C MET A 53 8.30 0.34 6.31
N PRO A 54 8.29 -0.16 5.05
CA PRO A 54 8.95 0.52 3.95
C PRO A 54 8.43 1.95 3.76
N GLY A 55 9.34 2.84 3.35
CA GLY A 55 9.01 4.20 2.92
C GLY A 55 8.19 4.24 1.62
N THR A 56 8.36 5.27 0.80
CA THR A 56 7.67 5.33 -0.50
C THR A 56 8.03 4.15 -1.40
N THR A 57 7.02 3.43 -1.87
CA THR A 57 7.20 2.30 -2.80
C THR A 57 6.34 2.47 -4.05
N ALA A 58 6.76 1.84 -5.14
CA ALA A 58 6.06 1.90 -6.42
C ALA A 58 5.90 0.50 -7.02
N MET A 59 4.74 0.23 -7.60
CA MET A 59 4.43 -1.00 -8.31
C MET A 59 3.83 -0.68 -9.67
N LEU A 60 4.44 -1.21 -10.73
CA LEU A 60 3.88 -1.22 -12.07
C LEU A 60 3.22 -2.58 -12.33
N GLY A 61 2.01 -2.56 -12.87
CA GLY A 61 1.25 -3.77 -13.15
C GLY A 61 0.40 -3.65 -14.41
N VAL A 62 0.02 -4.81 -14.95
CA VAL A 62 -0.91 -4.94 -16.08
C VAL A 62 -1.99 -5.92 -15.66
N ASN A 63 -3.24 -5.56 -15.90
CA ASN A 63 -4.39 -6.43 -15.75
C ASN A 63 -4.96 -6.74 -17.13
N LEU A 64 -5.10 -8.03 -17.45
CA LEU A 64 -5.62 -8.50 -18.73
C LEU A 64 -6.94 -9.23 -18.50
N ALA A 65 -8.02 -8.65 -18.99
CA ALA A 65 -9.36 -9.22 -18.90
C ALA A 65 -9.60 -10.23 -20.04
N LEU A 66 -8.87 -11.35 -20.03
CA LEU A 66 -9.07 -12.44 -20.98
C LEU A 66 -10.40 -13.16 -20.65
N ARG A 67 -11.30 -13.27 -21.63
CA ARG A 67 -12.56 -14.01 -21.52
C ARG A 67 -12.40 -15.43 -22.03
#